data_AF-A0A531N4T4-F1
#
_entry.id   AF-A0A531N4T4-F1
#
_cell.length_a   1.000
_cell.length_b   1.000
_cell.length_c   1.000
_cell.angle_alpha   90.00
_cell.angle_beta   90.00
_cell.angle_gamma   90.00
#
_symmetry.space_group_name_H-M   'P 1'
#
loop_
_entity.id
_entity.type
_entity.pdbx_description
1 polymer ?
#
loop_
_entity_poly.entity_id
_entity_poly.type
_entity_poly.pdbx_seq_one_letter_code
_entity_poly.pdbx_strand_id
1 'polypeptide(L)'
;MTLAAAAQSATWTFVDGDWYEGNVAILGPRSHAMWLGTSVFDGARWFEGVAPDLELHAARVNASAVALGLAPNMTPEQIVGLTWDGLKKFDGKTAVYIRPMYWAEHGGYMGVPADPASTRFCLCLYESPMISPTGFSVSVSPFRRPTIETMPTNAKAGCLYPNNGRAILEAKARGFDNALVLDMLGNVAETGSSN
;
A
#
# COMPACT_ATOMS: atom_id res chain seq x y z
N MET A 1 25.59 13.47 -3.40
CA MET A 1 24.23 13.56 -3.99
C MET A 1 23.41 12.43 -3.42
N THR A 2 22.23 12.71 -2.90
CA THR A 2 21.31 11.67 -2.41
C THR A 2 20.46 11.19 -3.59
N LEU A 3 20.34 9.88 -3.81
CA LEU A 3 19.49 9.31 -4.86
C LEU A 3 18.00 9.30 -4.48
N ALA A 4 17.68 9.55 -3.21
CA ALA A 4 16.31 9.58 -2.71
C ALA A 4 15.67 10.96 -2.92
N ALA A 5 14.43 10.98 -3.42
CA ALA A 5 13.59 12.18 -3.39
C ALA A 5 13.20 12.50 -1.93
N ALA A 6 13.00 13.77 -1.59
CA ALA A 6 12.55 14.15 -0.25
C ALA A 6 11.12 13.65 0.05
N ALA A 7 10.84 13.33 1.31
CA ALA A 7 9.47 13.08 1.77
C ALA A 7 8.64 14.38 1.74
N GLN A 8 7.34 14.27 1.49
CA GLN A 8 6.44 15.43 1.35
C GLN A 8 5.86 15.92 2.69
N SER A 9 5.93 15.09 3.73
CA SER A 9 5.52 15.40 5.10
C SER A 9 6.44 14.65 6.08
N ALA A 10 6.33 14.93 7.38
CA ALA A 10 7.10 14.21 8.39
C ALA A 10 6.89 12.70 8.22
N THR A 11 7.98 11.95 8.06
CA THR A 11 7.95 10.55 7.68
C THR A 11 9.02 9.78 8.44
N TRP A 12 8.63 8.64 9.01
CA TRP A 12 9.51 7.71 9.70
C TRP A 12 9.28 6.31 9.14
N THR A 13 10.35 5.62 8.77
CA THR A 13 10.29 4.27 8.22
C THR A 13 11.13 3.31 9.04
N PHE A 14 10.51 2.26 9.58
CA PHE A 14 11.22 1.14 10.17
C PHE A 14 11.59 0.14 9.07
N VAL A 15 12.88 -0.17 8.94
CA VAL A 15 13.40 -1.17 8.00
C VAL A 15 14.73 -1.71 8.54
N ASP A 16 15.01 -3.00 8.34
CA ASP A 16 16.25 -3.66 8.78
C ASP A 16 16.62 -3.43 10.27
N GLY A 17 15.61 -3.28 11.14
CA GLY A 17 15.80 -3.21 12.59
C GLY A 17 15.88 -1.80 13.18
N ASP A 18 15.84 -0.73 12.38
CA ASP A 18 15.96 0.64 12.87
C ASP A 18 14.98 1.61 12.17
N TRP A 19 14.82 2.80 12.76
CA TRP A 19 13.98 3.89 12.26
C TRP A 19 14.79 4.95 11.52
N TYR A 20 14.32 5.29 10.33
CA TYR A 20 14.93 6.30 9.48
C TYR A 20 13.94 7.40 9.15
N GLU A 21 14.41 8.64 9.14
CA GLU A 21 13.60 9.81 8.77
C GLU A 21 13.59 10.02 7.25
N GLY A 22 12.46 10.52 6.74
CA GLY A 22 12.31 10.91 5.34
C GLY A 22 12.01 9.72 4.42
N ASN A 23 12.45 9.84 3.17
CA ASN A 23 12.18 8.83 2.14
C ASN A 23 13.41 7.92 1.96
N VAL A 24 13.33 6.73 2.54
CA VAL A 24 14.43 5.76 2.55
C VAL A 24 14.47 5.02 1.22
N ALA A 25 15.64 4.95 0.58
CA ALA A 25 15.83 4.18 -0.65
C ALA A 25 15.91 2.67 -0.34
N ILE A 26 14.76 2.01 -0.27
CA ILE A 26 14.64 0.58 0.08
C ILE A 26 14.66 -0.39 -1.11
N LEU A 27 14.45 0.12 -2.34
CA LEU A 27 14.45 -0.66 -3.58
C LEU A 27 15.55 -0.16 -4.52
N GLY A 28 16.27 -1.09 -5.13
CA GLY A 28 17.25 -0.82 -6.18
C GLY A 28 16.79 -1.31 -7.56
N PRO A 29 17.51 -0.94 -8.65
CA PRO A 29 17.19 -1.34 -10.02
C PRO A 29 17.25 -2.85 -10.28
N ARG A 30 17.80 -3.63 -9.33
CA ARG A 30 17.89 -5.09 -9.38
C ARG A 30 16.98 -5.79 -8.38
N SER A 31 16.22 -5.06 -7.57
CA SER A 31 15.21 -5.62 -6.69
C SER A 31 14.04 -6.12 -7.53
N HIS A 32 13.64 -7.38 -7.33
CA HIS A 32 12.55 -8.03 -8.10
C HIS A 32 11.27 -7.18 -8.13
N ALA A 33 10.89 -6.61 -6.98
CA ALA A 33 9.71 -5.77 -6.87
C ALA A 33 9.73 -4.49 -7.73
N MET A 34 10.91 -3.97 -8.09
CA MET A 34 11.01 -2.74 -8.88
C MET A 34 10.52 -2.90 -10.31
N TRP A 35 10.68 -4.10 -10.90
CA TRP A 35 10.39 -4.32 -12.32
C TRP A 35 9.41 -5.47 -12.58
N LEU A 36 9.17 -6.35 -11.59
CA LEU A 36 8.22 -7.46 -11.68
C LEU A 36 7.04 -7.35 -10.69
N GLY A 37 6.92 -6.23 -9.96
CA GLY A 37 5.68 -5.87 -9.26
C GLY A 37 5.31 -6.71 -8.04
N THR A 38 6.29 -7.36 -7.40
CA THR A 38 6.09 -8.21 -6.22
C THR A 38 6.11 -7.43 -4.92
N SER A 39 5.21 -6.44 -4.80
CA SER A 39 5.01 -5.65 -3.58
C SER A 39 3.55 -5.67 -3.12
N VAL A 40 3.38 -5.75 -1.80
CA VAL A 40 2.10 -5.64 -1.12
C VAL A 40 2.17 -4.58 -0.04
N PHE A 41 1.03 -4.01 0.31
CA PHE A 41 0.93 -3.03 1.38
C PHE A 41 -0.44 -3.09 2.05
N ASP A 42 -0.51 -2.52 3.23
CA ASP A 42 -1.80 -2.10 3.80
C ASP A 42 -1.74 -0.67 4.30
N GLY A 43 -2.85 -0.17 4.84
CA GLY A 43 -3.04 1.21 5.21
C GLY A 43 -4.02 1.33 6.34
N ALA A 44 -3.51 1.67 7.52
CA ALA A 44 -4.30 2.09 8.67
C ALA A 44 -4.09 3.59 8.93
N ARG A 45 -4.82 4.14 9.89
CA ARG A 45 -4.69 5.55 10.24
C ARG A 45 -4.72 5.74 11.74
N TRP A 46 -3.82 6.58 12.23
CA TRP A 46 -3.82 7.07 13.60
C TRP A 46 -4.27 8.53 13.64
N PHE A 47 -5.19 8.84 14.54
CA PHE A 47 -5.71 10.18 14.78
C PHE A 47 -6.32 10.22 16.18
N GLU A 48 -6.27 11.38 16.85
CA GLU A 48 -6.93 11.57 18.16
C GLU A 48 -6.58 10.49 19.20
N GLY A 49 -5.36 9.94 19.14
CA GLY A 49 -4.89 8.89 20.05
C GLY A 49 -5.36 7.47 19.73
N VAL A 50 -6.18 7.26 18.69
CA VAL A 50 -6.72 5.96 18.29
C VAL A 50 -6.20 5.51 16.92
N ALA A 51 -6.15 4.20 16.70
CA ALA A 51 -5.87 3.58 15.40
C ALA A 51 -6.88 2.45 15.15
N PRO A 52 -8.09 2.78 14.62
CA PRO A 52 -9.15 1.80 14.43
C PRO A 52 -8.72 0.63 13.55
N ASP A 53 -9.05 -0.60 13.97
CA ASP A 53 -8.79 -1.85 13.24
C ASP A 53 -7.32 -2.09 12.84
N LEU A 54 -6.36 -1.50 13.56
CA LEU A 54 -4.93 -1.63 13.26
C LEU A 54 -4.48 -3.10 13.20
N GLU A 55 -4.99 -3.94 14.10
CA GLU A 55 -4.74 -5.37 14.14
C GLU A 55 -5.23 -6.08 12.87
N LEU A 56 -6.41 -5.70 12.35
CA LEU A 56 -6.96 -6.27 11.12
C LEU A 56 -6.15 -5.86 9.89
N HIS A 57 -5.69 -4.61 9.84
CA HIS A 57 -4.80 -4.12 8.79
C HIS A 57 -3.43 -4.82 8.83
N ALA A 58 -2.87 -5.03 10.02
CA ALA A 58 -1.62 -5.78 10.21
C ALA A 58 -1.76 -7.26 9.81
N ALA A 59 -2.90 -7.90 10.12
CA ALA A 59 -3.17 -9.25 9.65
C ALA A 59 -3.32 -9.33 8.12
N ARG A 60 -4.00 -8.34 7.51
CA ARG A 60 -4.27 -8.34 6.07
C ARG A 60 -3.04 -8.10 5.21
N VAL A 61 -2.03 -7.35 5.67
CA VAL A 61 -0.77 -7.22 4.93
C VAL A 61 -0.03 -8.56 4.84
N ASN A 62 -0.06 -9.37 5.90
CA ASN A 62 0.51 -10.72 5.90
C ASN A 62 -0.27 -11.66 4.97
N ALA A 63 -1.61 -11.61 5.00
CA ALA A 63 -2.44 -12.37 4.07
C ALA A 63 -2.15 -11.99 2.60
N SER A 64 -1.97 -10.69 2.32
CA SER A 64 -1.60 -10.20 0.99
C SER A 64 -0.22 -10.69 0.57
N ALA A 65 0.76 -10.71 1.49
CA ALA A 65 2.11 -11.23 1.22
C ALA A 65 2.05 -12.70 0.78
N VAL A 66 1.32 -13.54 1.54
CA VAL A 66 1.13 -14.96 1.21
C VAL A 66 0.41 -15.12 -0.14
N ALA A 67 -0.65 -14.36 -0.39
CA ALA A 67 -1.41 -14.41 -1.63
C ALA A 67 -0.57 -14.03 -2.87
N LEU A 68 0.48 -13.20 -2.70
CA LEU A 68 1.42 -12.82 -3.77
C LEU A 68 2.67 -13.72 -3.83
N GLY A 69 2.73 -14.80 -3.05
CA GLY A 69 3.87 -15.73 -3.03
C GLY A 69 5.08 -15.22 -2.25
N LEU A 70 4.90 -14.26 -1.34
CA LEU A 70 5.94 -13.80 -0.41
C LEU A 70 5.86 -14.56 0.93
N ALA A 71 6.93 -14.50 1.72
CA ALA A 71 6.98 -15.04 3.08
C ALA A 71 6.98 -13.89 4.10
N PRO A 72 5.84 -13.53 4.71
CA PRO A 72 5.81 -12.49 5.73
C PRO A 72 6.68 -12.87 6.93
N ASN A 73 7.58 -11.97 7.32
CA ASN A 73 8.56 -12.19 8.38
C ASN A 73 8.26 -11.41 9.68
N MET A 74 7.16 -10.65 9.70
CA MET A 74 6.63 -9.99 10.90
C MET A 74 5.24 -10.53 11.23
N THR A 75 5.01 -10.86 12.50
CA THR A 75 3.67 -11.16 13.02
C THR A 75 2.81 -9.89 13.07
N PRO A 76 1.47 -10.00 12.99
CA PRO A 76 0.59 -8.84 13.16
C PRO A 76 0.87 -8.07 14.44
N GLU A 77 1.13 -8.78 15.55
CA GLU A 77 1.43 -8.19 16.86
C GLU A 77 2.72 -7.36 16.83
N GLN A 78 3.76 -7.83 16.14
CA GLN A 78 5.01 -7.07 15.95
C GLN A 78 4.76 -5.80 15.12
N ILE A 79 3.93 -5.87 14.08
CA ILE A 79 3.58 -4.71 13.25
C ILE A 79 2.82 -3.66 14.08
N VAL A 80 1.86 -4.11 14.91
CA VAL A 80 1.12 -3.22 15.83
C VAL A 80 2.04 -2.58 16.85
N GLY A 81 2.92 -3.36 17.50
CA GLY A 81 3.89 -2.85 18.46
C GLY A 81 4.81 -1.80 17.85
N LEU A 82 5.39 -2.08 16.67
CA LEU A 82 6.22 -1.12 15.94
C LEU A 82 5.46 0.13 15.54
N THR A 83 4.18 0.02 15.18
CA THR A 83 3.33 1.17 14.87
C THR A 83 3.25 2.11 16.07
N TRP A 84 2.91 1.58 17.26
CA TRP A 84 2.83 2.40 18.48
C TRP A 84 4.17 3.00 18.91
N ASP A 85 5.27 2.29 18.70
CA ASP A 85 6.61 2.83 18.96
C ASP A 85 6.99 3.94 17.98
N GLY A 86 6.67 3.78 16.70
CA GLY A 86 6.92 4.79 15.67
C GLY A 86 6.09 6.05 15.84
N LEU A 87 4.84 5.92 16.31
CA LEU A 87 3.94 7.06 16.56
C LEU A 87 4.48 8.02 17.64
N LYS A 88 5.32 7.54 18.57
CA LYS A 88 6.00 8.40 19.58
C LYS A 88 6.96 9.42 18.98
N LYS A 89 7.31 9.28 17.68
CA LYS A 89 8.20 10.21 16.97
C LYS A 89 7.46 11.41 16.35
N PHE A 90 6.14 11.44 16.44
CA PHE A 90 5.29 12.53 15.95
C PHE A 90 4.77 13.38 17.10
N ASP A 91 4.45 14.64 16.84
CA ASP A 91 3.97 15.57 17.88
C ASP A 91 2.49 15.39 18.25
N GLY A 92 1.78 14.55 17.49
CA GLY A 92 0.40 14.16 17.68
C GLY A 92 -0.65 15.16 17.21
N LYS A 93 -0.27 16.23 16.50
CA LYS A 93 -1.23 17.23 16.00
C LYS A 93 -1.81 16.88 14.64
N THR A 94 -1.08 16.10 13.83
CA THR A 94 -1.53 15.63 12.52
C THR A 94 -1.82 14.15 12.58
N ALA A 95 -2.88 13.72 11.90
CA ALA A 95 -3.13 12.29 11.70
C ALA A 95 -1.96 11.65 10.93
N VAL A 96 -1.67 10.39 11.26
CA VAL A 96 -0.57 9.63 10.67
C VAL A 96 -1.14 8.47 9.87
N TYR A 97 -0.72 8.33 8.62
CA TYR A 97 -0.98 7.15 7.82
C TYR A 97 0.04 6.07 8.14
N ILE A 98 -0.43 4.84 8.32
CA ILE A 98 0.36 3.68 8.73
C ILE A 98 0.42 2.71 7.56
N ARG A 99 1.60 2.56 6.94
CA ARG A 99 1.80 1.73 5.74
C ARG A 99 2.82 0.61 5.97
N PRO A 100 2.40 -0.57 6.45
CA PRO A 100 3.24 -1.76 6.40
C PRO A 100 3.36 -2.26 4.95
N MET A 101 4.55 -2.71 4.56
CA MET A 101 4.85 -3.17 3.20
C MET A 101 5.76 -4.39 3.22
N TYR A 102 5.51 -5.32 2.29
CA TYR A 102 6.44 -6.40 1.96
C TYR A 102 6.80 -6.38 0.48
N TRP A 103 7.99 -6.85 0.16
CA TRP A 103 8.44 -7.05 -1.21
C TRP A 103 9.49 -8.16 -1.30
N ALA A 104 9.69 -8.71 -2.49
CA ALA A 104 10.82 -9.61 -2.78
C ALA A 104 12.01 -8.84 -3.38
N GLU A 105 13.22 -9.17 -2.93
CA GLU A 105 14.47 -8.70 -3.55
C GLU A 105 14.88 -9.54 -4.75
N HIS A 106 14.56 -10.84 -4.76
CA HIS A 106 15.01 -11.79 -5.77
C HIS A 106 13.85 -12.56 -6.40
N GLY A 107 14.09 -13.06 -7.62
CA GLY A 107 13.19 -13.99 -8.28
C GLY A 107 13.56 -15.43 -7.92
N GLY A 108 12.55 -16.28 -7.78
CA GLY A 108 12.66 -17.71 -7.53
C GLY A 108 12.76 -18.51 -8.83
N TYR A 109 11.94 -19.56 -8.95
CA TYR A 109 11.93 -20.46 -10.11
C TYR A 109 11.82 -19.71 -11.45
N MET A 110 12.79 -19.86 -12.34
CA MET A 110 12.84 -19.16 -13.65
C MET A 110 12.92 -17.63 -13.57
N GLY A 111 13.10 -17.05 -12.37
CA GLY A 111 13.37 -15.62 -12.16
C GLY A 111 12.17 -14.67 -12.26
N VAL A 112 10.98 -15.14 -12.62
CA VAL A 112 9.74 -14.33 -12.72
C VAL A 112 8.86 -14.40 -11.45
N PRO A 113 8.62 -15.57 -10.85
CA PRO A 113 8.01 -15.65 -9.53
C PRO A 113 8.95 -15.06 -8.48
N ALA A 114 8.41 -14.45 -7.43
CA ALA A 114 9.20 -14.03 -6.29
C ALA A 114 9.94 -15.23 -5.65
N ASP A 115 11.13 -15.00 -5.11
CA ASP A 115 11.72 -15.90 -4.11
C ASP A 115 11.18 -15.50 -2.72
N PRO A 116 10.35 -16.33 -2.07
CA PRO A 116 9.81 -16.02 -0.74
C PRO A 116 10.90 -15.78 0.31
N ALA A 117 12.07 -16.44 0.21
CA ALA A 117 13.17 -16.26 1.14
C ALA A 117 13.82 -14.86 1.05
N SER A 118 13.61 -14.17 -0.07
CA SER A 118 14.08 -12.80 -0.29
C SER A 118 13.08 -11.72 0.17
N THR A 119 12.01 -12.11 0.88
CA THR A 119 11.00 -11.18 1.35
C THR A 119 11.57 -10.24 2.40
N ARG A 120 11.40 -8.94 2.17
CA ARG A 120 11.75 -7.86 3.12
C ARG A 120 10.51 -7.11 3.56
N PHE A 121 10.63 -6.46 4.71
CA PHE A 121 9.58 -5.71 5.36
C PHE A 121 10.01 -4.27 5.62
N CYS A 122 9.06 -3.34 5.54
CA CYS A 122 9.18 -2.05 6.19
C CYS A 122 7.82 -1.55 6.68
N LEU A 123 7.88 -0.69 7.70
CA LEU A 123 6.72 0.05 8.20
C LEU A 123 6.96 1.54 7.99
N CYS A 124 6.22 2.14 7.07
CA CYS A 124 6.33 3.57 6.77
C CYS A 124 5.17 4.32 7.43
N LEU A 125 5.51 5.28 8.29
CA LEU A 125 4.57 6.18 8.96
C LEU A 125 4.79 7.59 8.42
N TYR A 126 3.72 8.29 8.04
CA TYR A 126 3.84 9.67 7.60
C TYR A 126 2.61 10.50 7.94
N GLU A 127 2.82 11.78 8.20
CA GLU A 127 1.73 12.72 8.42
C GLU A 127 0.85 12.82 7.17
N SER A 128 -0.44 12.63 7.37
CA SER A 128 -1.48 12.79 6.36
C SER A 128 -2.66 13.46 7.05
N PRO A 129 -2.96 14.74 6.77
CA PRO A 129 -4.09 15.43 7.39
C PRO A 129 -5.44 14.76 7.06
N MET A 130 -6.34 14.70 8.03
CA MET A 130 -7.73 14.30 7.80
C MET A 130 -8.52 15.54 7.37
N ILE A 131 -8.79 15.63 6.08
CA ILE A 131 -9.63 16.70 5.53
C ILE A 131 -11.09 16.30 5.75
N SER A 132 -11.90 17.22 6.28
CA SER A 132 -13.34 17.01 6.44
C SER A 132 -13.97 16.65 5.08
N PRO A 133 -14.80 15.60 5.01
CA PRO A 133 -15.38 15.17 3.76
C PRO A 133 -16.38 16.22 3.25
N THR A 134 -16.17 16.71 2.03
CA THR A 134 -17.09 17.64 1.33
C THR A 134 -17.95 16.95 0.27
N GLY A 135 -17.89 15.62 0.20
CA GLY A 135 -18.41 14.84 -0.93
C GLY A 135 -17.46 14.86 -2.13
N PHE A 136 -17.71 13.95 -3.07
CA PHE A 136 -16.98 13.88 -4.34
C PHE A 136 -17.90 13.33 -5.44
N SER A 137 -17.64 13.73 -6.67
CA SER A 137 -18.38 13.33 -7.87
C SER A 137 -17.81 12.04 -8.47
N VAL A 138 -18.69 11.19 -9.01
CA VAL A 138 -18.30 9.93 -9.67
C VAL A 138 -18.90 9.82 -11.06
N SER A 139 -18.18 9.15 -11.96
CA SER A 139 -18.71 8.72 -13.24
C SER A 139 -18.37 7.26 -13.51
N VAL A 140 -19.07 6.59 -14.43
CA VAL A 140 -18.80 5.19 -14.75
C VAL A 140 -17.51 5.10 -15.58
N SER A 141 -16.54 4.32 -15.10
CA SER A 141 -15.28 4.08 -15.80
C SER A 141 -15.50 3.23 -17.06
N PRO A 142 -14.77 3.48 -18.16
CA PRO A 142 -14.71 2.54 -19.28
C PRO A 142 -13.88 1.28 -18.94
N PHE A 143 -13.07 1.32 -17.88
CA PHE A 143 -12.24 0.19 -17.45
C PHE A 143 -12.99 -0.72 -16.47
N ARG A 144 -12.56 -1.98 -16.39
CA ARG A 144 -13.14 -3.01 -15.53
C ARG A 144 -12.18 -3.45 -14.44
N ARG A 145 -12.72 -4.01 -13.36
CA ARG A 145 -11.94 -4.80 -12.39
C ARG A 145 -11.45 -6.09 -13.07
N PRO A 146 -10.20 -6.53 -12.82
CA PRO A 146 -9.78 -7.86 -13.24
C PRO A 146 -10.49 -8.92 -12.41
N THR A 147 -10.39 -10.18 -12.84
CA THR A 147 -10.85 -11.35 -12.09
C THR A 147 -9.68 -12.04 -11.40
N ILE A 148 -9.96 -12.91 -10.43
CA ILE A 148 -8.93 -13.73 -9.77
C ILE A 148 -8.16 -14.63 -10.76
N GLU A 149 -8.76 -14.96 -11.89
CA GLU A 149 -8.14 -15.76 -12.96
C GLU A 149 -7.05 -15.01 -13.72
N THR A 150 -7.08 -13.67 -13.70
CA THR A 150 -6.19 -12.81 -14.50
C THR A 150 -5.24 -11.98 -13.65
N MET A 151 -5.58 -11.71 -12.39
CA MET A 151 -4.76 -10.95 -11.44
C MET A 151 -4.99 -11.45 -10.00
N PRO A 152 -4.03 -11.28 -9.07
CA PRO A 152 -4.17 -11.67 -7.66
C PRO A 152 -5.08 -10.69 -6.89
N THR A 153 -6.39 -10.68 -7.20
CA THR A 153 -7.37 -9.77 -6.59
C THR A 153 -7.67 -10.07 -5.11
N ASN A 154 -7.14 -11.18 -4.59
CA ASN A 154 -7.16 -11.54 -3.17
C ASN A 154 -6.00 -10.92 -2.36
N ALA A 155 -5.18 -10.06 -2.96
CA ALA A 155 -4.10 -9.34 -2.29
C ALA A 155 -4.25 -7.82 -2.46
N LYS A 156 -3.90 -7.04 -1.43
CA LYS A 156 -3.70 -5.59 -1.55
C LYS A 156 -2.30 -5.33 -2.10
N ALA A 157 -2.17 -5.52 -3.41
CA ALA A 157 -0.89 -5.53 -4.12
C ALA A 157 -0.72 -4.31 -5.03
N GLY A 158 0.51 -3.79 -5.12
CA GLY A 158 0.83 -2.63 -5.95
C GLY A 158 0.49 -2.83 -7.43
N CYS A 159 0.61 -4.06 -7.94
CA CYS A 159 0.35 -4.41 -9.34
C CYS A 159 -1.10 -4.18 -9.79
N LEU A 160 -2.05 -4.02 -8.87
CA LEU A 160 -3.47 -3.75 -9.19
C LEU A 160 -3.75 -2.25 -9.41
N TYR A 161 -2.97 -1.38 -8.77
CA TYR A 161 -3.26 0.05 -8.69
C TYR A 161 -3.04 0.87 -9.98
N PRO A 162 -2.25 0.44 -10.99
CA PRO A 162 -2.25 1.11 -12.29
C PRO A 162 -3.65 1.13 -12.95
N ASN A 163 -4.45 0.08 -12.76
CA ASN A 163 -5.83 0.04 -13.28
C ASN A 163 -6.73 1.07 -12.59
N ASN A 164 -6.62 1.17 -11.27
CA ASN A 164 -7.30 2.21 -10.48
C ASN A 164 -6.87 3.62 -10.91
N GLY A 165 -5.56 3.83 -11.09
CA GLY A 165 -4.99 5.11 -11.51
C GLY A 165 -5.54 5.60 -12.85
N ARG A 166 -5.57 4.72 -13.88
CA ARG A 166 -6.15 5.11 -15.18
C ARG A 166 -7.66 5.38 -15.11
N ALA A 167 -8.40 4.67 -14.27
CA ALA A 167 -9.84 4.91 -14.07
C ALA A 167 -10.10 6.28 -13.44
N ILE A 168 -9.34 6.65 -12.41
CA ILE A 168 -9.44 7.96 -11.76
C ILE A 168 -9.02 9.08 -12.72
N LEU A 169 -7.92 8.91 -13.46
CA LEU A 169 -7.45 9.93 -14.40
C LEU A 169 -8.42 10.15 -15.57
N GLU A 170 -9.08 9.08 -16.04
CA GLU A 170 -10.11 9.18 -17.07
C GLU A 170 -11.35 9.93 -16.57
N ALA A 171 -11.84 9.62 -15.36
CA ALA A 171 -12.93 10.35 -14.74
C ALA A 171 -12.59 11.82 -14.51
N LYS A 172 -11.36 12.10 -14.04
CA LYS A 172 -10.83 13.46 -13.87
C LYS A 172 -10.78 14.23 -15.18
N ALA A 173 -10.38 13.61 -16.28
CA ALA A 173 -10.37 14.23 -17.60
C ALA A 173 -11.77 14.63 -18.08
N ARG A 174 -12.82 13.99 -17.57
CA ARG A 174 -14.24 14.33 -17.82
C ARG A 174 -14.87 15.22 -16.74
N GLY A 175 -14.09 15.71 -15.77
CA GLY A 175 -14.58 16.62 -14.73
C GLY A 175 -15.20 15.95 -13.50
N PHE A 176 -14.88 14.68 -13.24
CA PHE A 176 -15.31 13.95 -12.03
C PHE A 176 -14.14 13.66 -11.10
N ASP A 177 -14.39 13.56 -9.80
CA ASP A 177 -13.32 13.33 -8.80
C ASP A 177 -12.85 11.86 -8.78
N ASN A 178 -13.76 10.92 -9.05
CA ASN A 178 -13.48 9.49 -9.00
C ASN A 178 -14.34 8.72 -10.03
N ALA A 179 -14.16 7.40 -10.11
CA ALA A 179 -14.83 6.53 -11.06
C ALA A 179 -15.52 5.36 -10.36
N LEU A 180 -16.76 5.03 -10.76
CA LEU A 180 -17.38 3.73 -10.48
C LEU A 180 -16.80 2.70 -11.45
N VAL A 181 -16.21 1.63 -10.91
CA VAL A 181 -15.55 0.58 -11.69
C VAL A 181 -16.40 -0.68 -11.62
N LEU A 182 -16.73 -1.20 -12.79
CA LEU A 182 -17.58 -2.37 -12.93
C LEU A 182 -16.74 -3.66 -12.98
N ASP A 183 -17.33 -4.78 -12.56
CA ASP A 183 -16.77 -6.10 -12.79
C ASP A 183 -16.91 -6.51 -14.28
N MET A 184 -16.38 -7.68 -14.62
CA MET A 184 -16.45 -8.25 -15.98
C MET A 184 -17.85 -8.72 -16.39
N LEU A 185 -18.79 -8.82 -15.45
CA LEU A 185 -20.20 -9.16 -15.70
C LEU A 185 -21.08 -7.93 -15.92
N GLY A 186 -20.55 -6.73 -15.65
CA GLY A 186 -21.28 -5.47 -15.79
C GLY A 186 -21.85 -4.92 -14.49
N ASN A 187 -21.65 -5.59 -13.36
CA ASN A 187 -22.13 -5.13 -12.06
C ASN A 187 -21.18 -4.09 -11.46
N VAL A 188 -21.71 -3.22 -10.60
CA VAL A 188 -20.88 -2.29 -9.82
C VAL A 188 -20.05 -3.10 -8.82
N ALA A 189 -18.73 -2.91 -8.85
CA ALA A 189 -17.82 -3.55 -7.91
C ALA A 189 -17.41 -2.57 -6.79
N GLU A 190 -16.82 -1.43 -7.15
CA GLU A 190 -16.29 -0.43 -6.22
C GLU A 190 -16.00 0.90 -6.96
N THR A 191 -15.49 1.90 -6.26
CA THR A 191 -14.90 3.09 -6.91
C THR A 191 -13.43 2.84 -7.31
N GLY A 192 -12.77 3.83 -7.90
CA GLY A 192 -11.35 3.79 -8.17
C GLY A 192 -10.47 3.69 -6.91
N SER A 193 -10.98 3.97 -5.71
CA SER A 193 -10.16 4.05 -4.48
C SER A 193 -10.84 3.59 -3.19
N SER A 194 -12.11 3.21 -3.22
CA SER A 194 -12.89 2.80 -2.04
C SER A 194 -14.00 1.83 -2.43
N ASN A 195 -14.49 1.07 -1.45
CA ASN A 195 -15.82 0.47 -1.52
C ASN A 195 -16.92 1.54 -1.54
#